data_AF-A0A7G1IDE3-F1
#
_entry.id   AF-A0A7G1IDE3-F1
#
_cell.length_a   1.000
_cell.length_b   1.000
_cell.length_c   1.000
_cell.angle_alpha   90.00
_cell.angle_beta   90.00
_cell.angle_gamma   90.00
#
_symmetry.space_group_name_H-M   'P 1'
#
loop_
_entity.id
_entity.type
_entity.pdbx_description
1 polymer ?
#
loop_
_entity_poly.entity_id
_entity_poly.type
_entity_poly.pdbx_seq_one_letter_code
_entity_poly.pdbx_strand_id
1 'polypeptide(L)'
;MFGPYGYVGSSYFALIEAQTHHILRCLKRARRDGATCVEVTEEANARYFAEVMRRRHRQVFWQDSCRLANSYYFDKNGDVPLRPTTTMQAYWRSRRFDLDDYRFTG
;
A
#
# COMPACT_ATOMS: atom_id res chain seq x y z
N MET A 1 5.40 -1.02 8.23
CA MET A 1 6.21 -0.50 7.10
C MET A 1 6.26 -1.47 5.92
N PHE A 2 6.50 -2.77 6.12
CA PHE A 2 6.54 -3.78 5.05
C PHE A 2 5.30 -4.69 5.05
N GLY A 3 4.11 -4.08 4.98
CA GLY A 3 2.84 -4.81 4.95
C GLY A 3 2.45 -5.29 3.54
N PRO A 4 1.48 -6.21 3.42
CA PRO A 4 0.96 -6.68 2.14
C PRO A 4 0.44 -5.50 1.31
N TYR A 5 0.67 -5.56 0.01
CA TYR A 5 0.36 -4.51 -0.96
C TYR A 5 0.96 -3.14 -0.63
N GLY A 6 2.03 -3.08 0.19
CA GLY A 6 2.82 -1.87 0.42
C GLY A 6 3.93 -1.70 -0.61
N TYR A 7 4.54 -2.81 -1.04
CA TYR A 7 5.72 -2.85 -1.90
C TYR A 7 5.37 -3.01 -3.38
N VAL A 8 6.01 -2.23 -4.25
CA VAL A 8 5.76 -2.21 -5.71
C VAL A 8 6.76 -3.03 -6.52
N GLY A 9 7.70 -3.74 -5.86
CA GLY A 9 8.77 -4.49 -6.53
C GLY A 9 9.95 -3.66 -7.05
N SER A 10 10.03 -2.37 -6.69
CA SER A 10 11.18 -1.50 -6.99
C SER A 10 12.22 -1.50 -5.86
N SER A 11 12.98 -0.42 -5.65
CA SER A 11 13.88 -0.33 -4.49
C SER A 11 13.16 -0.33 -3.14
N TYR A 12 13.72 -1.01 -2.13
CA TYR A 12 13.29 -0.90 -0.73
C TYR A 12 13.43 0.53 -0.18
N PHE A 13 14.42 1.31 -0.63
CA PHE A 13 14.53 2.71 -0.24
C PHE A 13 13.34 3.53 -0.71
N ALA A 14 12.85 3.28 -1.94
CA ALA A 14 11.66 3.94 -2.44
C ALA A 14 10.40 3.57 -1.63
N LEU A 15 10.32 2.31 -1.16
CA LEU A 15 9.27 1.89 -0.25
C LEU A 15 9.37 2.62 1.10
N ILE A 16 10.56 2.64 1.71
CA ILE A 16 10.79 3.31 3.00
C ILE A 16 10.43 4.80 2.89
N GLU A 17 10.87 5.48 1.83
CA GLU A 17 10.58 6.90 1.61
C GLU A 17 9.06 7.13 1.45
N ALA A 18 8.40 6.35 0.61
CA ALA A 18 6.95 6.48 0.40
C ALA A 18 6.16 6.22 1.69
N GLN A 19 6.48 5.14 2.42
CA GLN A 19 5.79 4.80 3.66
C GLN A 19 6.06 5.83 4.77
N THR A 20 7.29 6.34 4.85
CA THR A 20 7.65 7.39 5.81
C THR A 20 6.88 8.67 5.54
N HIS A 21 6.78 9.10 4.28
CA HIS A 21 5.97 10.27 3.91
C HIS A 21 4.50 10.10 4.28
N HIS A 22 3.94 8.91 4.03
CA HIS A 22 2.56 8.61 4.37
C HIS A 22 2.31 8.74 5.87
N ILE A 23 3.12 8.05 6.68
CA ILE A 23 3.04 8.05 8.15
C ILE A 23 3.22 9.47 8.70
N LEU A 24 4.20 10.22 8.21
CA LEU A 24 4.46 11.58 8.69
C LEU A 24 3.28 12.52 8.42
N ARG A 25 2.51 12.34 7.33
CA ARG A 25 1.31 13.14 7.08
C ARG A 25 0.21 12.85 8.11
N CYS A 26 -0.03 11.57 8.42
CA CYS A 26 -0.95 11.17 9.48
C CYS A 26 -0.54 11.74 10.84
N LEU A 27 0.73 11.58 11.23
CA LEU A 27 1.22 12.07 12.53
C LEU A 27 1.19 13.60 12.65
N LYS A 28 1.49 14.33 11.56
CA LYS A 28 1.37 15.79 11.54
C LYS A 28 -0.07 16.25 11.75
N ARG A 29 -1.04 15.58 11.11
CA ARG A 29 -2.47 15.87 11.29
C ARG A 29 -2.92 15.55 12.72
N ALA A 30 -2.56 14.37 13.23
CA ALA A 30 -2.90 13.96 14.60
C ALA A 30 -2.39 14.96 15.64
N ARG A 31 -1.12 15.39 15.53
CA ARG A 31 -0.54 16.39 16.42
C ARG A 31 -1.28 17.73 16.36
N ARG A 32 -1.64 18.19 15.17
CA ARG A 32 -2.35 19.45 14.97
C ARG A 32 -3.75 19.43 15.59
N ASP A 33 -4.42 18.28 15.51
CA ASP A 33 -5.80 18.09 15.98
C ASP A 33 -5.86 17.58 17.43
N GLY A 34 -4.72 17.33 18.08
CA GLY A 34 -4.65 16.76 19.43
C GLY A 34 -5.09 15.29 19.54
N ALA A 35 -5.15 14.57 18.41
CA ALA A 35 -5.58 13.18 18.38
C ALA A 35 -4.50 12.23 18.92
N THR A 36 -4.92 11.23 19.67
CA THR A 36 -4.09 10.17 20.27
C THR A 36 -4.15 8.86 19.48
N CYS A 37 -5.18 8.70 18.64
CA CYS A 37 -5.39 7.55 17.77
C CYS A 37 -5.56 7.99 16.31
N VAL A 38 -4.97 7.20 15.40
CA VAL A 38 -5.11 7.36 13.95
C VAL A 38 -5.44 6.00 13.36
N GLU A 39 -6.65 5.85 12.83
CA GLU A 39 -7.14 4.60 12.27
C GLU A 39 -7.61 4.81 10.83
N VAL A 40 -7.29 3.89 9.92
CA VAL A 40 -7.85 3.94 8.56
C VAL A 40 -9.32 3.56 8.62
N THR A 41 -10.17 4.27 7.88
CA THR A 41 -11.59 3.92 7.76
C THR A 41 -11.76 2.59 7.03
N GLU A 42 -12.82 1.85 7.37
CA GLU A 42 -13.13 0.56 6.73
C GLU A 42 -13.39 0.75 5.23
N GLU A 43 -14.09 1.83 4.87
CA GLU A 43 -14.43 2.18 3.51
C GLU A 43 -13.17 2.48 2.67
N ALA A 44 -12.22 3.25 3.22
CA ALA A 44 -10.97 3.54 2.52
C ALA A 44 -10.12 2.29 2.33
N ASN A 45 -10.04 1.43 3.36
CA ASN A 45 -9.32 0.17 3.27
C ASN A 45 -9.97 -0.79 2.25
N ALA A 46 -11.29 -0.94 2.29
CA ALA A 46 -12.04 -1.77 1.34
C ALA A 46 -11.88 -1.27 -0.10
N ARG A 47 -11.98 0.04 -0.32
CA ARG A 47 -11.75 0.68 -1.63
C ARG A 47 -10.33 0.42 -2.14
N TYR A 48 -9.32 0.56 -1.28
CA TYR A 48 -7.93 0.28 -1.62
C TYR A 48 -7.75 -1.20 -2.00
N PHE A 49 -8.25 -2.11 -1.17
CA PHE A 49 -8.13 -3.55 -1.39
C PHE A 49 -8.82 -3.99 -2.69
N ALA A 50 -10.03 -3.50 -2.96
CA ALA A 50 -10.73 -3.76 -4.21
C ALA A 50 -9.95 -3.25 -5.44
N GLU A 51 -9.32 -2.08 -5.35
CA GLU A 51 -8.46 -1.56 -6.42
C GLU A 51 -7.27 -2.49 -6.70
N VAL A 52 -6.59 -2.94 -5.64
CA VAL A 52 -5.45 -3.87 -5.73
C VAL A 52 -5.89 -5.19 -6.36
N MET A 53 -6.97 -5.80 -5.88
CA MET A 53 -7.48 -7.08 -6.40
C MET A 53 -7.83 -6.99 -7.87
N ARG A 54 -8.47 -5.89 -8.30
CA ARG A 54 -8.81 -5.67 -9.72
C ARG A 54 -7.59 -5.50 -10.61
N ARG A 55 -6.50 -4.92 -10.10
CA ARG A 55 -5.30 -4.59 -10.89
C ARG A 55 -4.23 -5.69 -10.86
N ARG A 56 -4.25 -6.60 -9.89
CA ARG A 56 -3.15 -7.55 -9.65
C ARG A 56 -2.77 -8.38 -10.88
N HIS A 57 -3.76 -8.78 -11.69
CA HIS A 57 -3.58 -9.58 -12.91
C HIS A 57 -2.75 -8.89 -14.00
N ARG A 58 -2.47 -7.60 -13.87
CA ARG A 58 -1.57 -6.86 -14.78
C ARG A 58 -0.08 -7.08 -14.47
N GLN A 59 0.26 -7.74 -13.36
CA GLN A 59 1.64 -8.02 -12.98
C GLN A 59 2.15 -9.29 -13.66
N VAL A 60 3.47 -9.39 -13.84
CA VAL A 60 4.12 -10.55 -14.48
C VAL A 60 3.84 -11.87 -13.77
N PHE A 61 3.61 -11.84 -12.45
CA PHE A 61 3.31 -13.02 -11.64
C PHE A 61 2.04 -13.76 -12.07
N TRP A 62 1.14 -13.09 -12.79
CA TRP A 62 -0.12 -13.66 -13.28
C TRP A 62 -0.05 -14.15 -14.73
N GLN A 63 1.14 -14.13 -15.33
CA GLN A 63 1.39 -14.75 -16.63
C GLN A 63 1.64 -16.26 -16.43
N ASP A 64 1.13 -17.09 -17.35
CA ASP A 64 1.20 -18.56 -17.24
C ASP A 64 2.62 -19.09 -17.07
N SER A 65 3.60 -18.43 -17.70
CA SER A 65 5.01 -18.79 -17.60
C SER A 65 5.62 -18.52 -16.23
N CYS A 66 5.17 -17.49 -15.52
CA CYS A 66 5.70 -17.12 -14.20
C CYS A 66 5.19 -18.03 -13.08
N ARG A 67 4.05 -18.69 -13.30
CA ARG A 67 3.52 -19.73 -12.40
C ARG A 67 4.49 -20.89 -12.18
N LEU A 68 5.40 -21.13 -13.12
CA LEU A 68 6.40 -22.19 -13.07
C LEU A 68 7.70 -21.79 -12.35
N ALA A 69 7.86 -20.52 -11.97
CA ALA A 69 9.14 -19.96 -11.51
C ALA A 69 9.55 -20.34 -10.08
N ASN A 70 8.72 -21.07 -9.33
CA ASN A 70 8.94 -21.46 -7.92
C ASN A 70 9.44 -20.28 -7.05
N SER A 71 8.70 -19.16 -7.11
CA SER A 71 9.13 -17.91 -6.50
C SER A 71 8.60 -17.75 -5.08
N TYR A 72 9.44 -17.23 -4.17
CA TYR A 72 9.06 -16.90 -2.79
C TYR A 72 8.03 -15.76 -2.69
N TYR A 73 7.73 -15.07 -3.80
CA TYR A 73 6.69 -14.03 -3.84
C TYR A 73 5.27 -14.58 -3.78
N PHE A 74 5.06 -15.86 -4.09
CA PHE A 74 3.76 -16.51 -3.97
C PHE A 74 3.53 -16.93 -2.52
N ASP A 75 2.38 -16.56 -1.98
CA ASP A 75 1.91 -17.07 -0.69
C ASP A 75 1.32 -18.49 -0.82
N LYS A 76 0.94 -19.08 0.31
CA LYS A 76 0.32 -20.42 0.35
C LYS A 76 -1.02 -20.53 -0.42
N ASN A 77 -1.66 -19.41 -0.72
CA ASN A 77 -2.93 -19.33 -1.45
C ASN A 77 -2.70 -18.97 -2.94
N GLY A 78 -1.45 -18.83 -3.38
CA GLY A 78 -1.07 -18.45 -4.73
C GLY A 78 -1.19 -16.96 -5.03
N ASP A 79 -1.38 -16.10 -4.03
CA ASP A 79 -1.38 -14.65 -4.21
C ASP A 79 0.05 -14.08 -4.15
N VAL A 80 0.25 -12.95 -4.82
CA VAL A 80 1.49 -12.16 -4.72
C VAL A 80 1.14 -10.81 -4.11
N PRO A 81 1.43 -10.56 -2.82
CA PRO A 81 0.97 -9.38 -2.09
C PRO A 81 1.82 -8.14 -2.40
N LEU A 82 2.12 -7.93 -3.68
CA LEU A 82 2.75 -6.72 -4.21
C LEU A 82 1.69 -5.75 -4.73
N ARG A 83 1.97 -4.46 -4.56
CA ARG A 83 1.09 -3.39 -4.98
C ARG A 83 1.13 -3.24 -6.51
N PRO A 84 0.02 -3.44 -7.23
CA PRO A 84 -0.01 -3.38 -8.70
C PRO A 84 -0.08 -1.93 -9.21
N THR A 85 0.98 -1.16 -8.95
CA THR A 85 1.11 0.24 -9.32
C THR A 85 2.55 0.56 -9.69
N THR A 86 2.76 1.65 -10.45
CA THR A 86 4.12 2.14 -10.71
C THR A 86 4.71 2.81 -9.47
N THR A 87 6.05 2.82 -9.36
CA THR A 87 6.76 3.53 -8.28
C THR A 87 6.38 5.00 -8.22
N MET A 88 6.27 5.67 -9.37
CA MET A 88 5.84 7.08 -9.44
C MET A 88 4.43 7.29 -8.89
N GLN A 89 3.50 6.40 -9.21
CA GLN A 89 2.14 6.47 -8.67
C GLN A 89 2.11 6.21 -7.16
N ALA A 90 2.91 5.25 -6.65
CA ALA A 90 3.02 4.99 -5.22
C ALA A 90 3.60 6.21 -4.46
N TYR A 91 4.63 6.83 -5.02
CA TYR A 91 5.25 8.04 -4.49
C TYR A 91 4.30 9.23 -4.46
N TRP A 92 3.54 9.43 -5.54
CA TRP A 92 2.55 10.50 -5.59
C TRP A 92 1.43 10.28 -4.57
N ARG A 93 0.90 9.06 -4.47
CA ARG A 93 -0.16 8.71 -3.53
C ARG A 93 0.27 8.87 -2.07
N SER A 94 1.49 8.49 -1.69
CA SER A 94 1.96 8.67 -0.30
C SER A 94 2.02 10.13 0.15
N ARG A 95 2.14 11.07 -0.81
CA ARG A 95 2.18 12.51 -0.54
C ARG A 95 0.83 13.21 -0.68
N ARG A 96 -0.13 12.59 -1.38
CA ARG A 96 -1.38 13.23 -1.80
C ARG A 96 -2.66 12.47 -1.44
N PHE A 97 -2.57 11.33 -0.74
CA PHE A 97 -3.76 10.62 -0.24
C PHE A 97 -4.64 11.53 0.63
N ASP A 98 -5.93 11.21 0.67
CA ASP A 98 -6.89 11.96 1.47
C ASP A 98 -6.68 11.65 2.95
N LEU A 99 -6.55 12.69 3.78
CA LEU A 99 -6.46 12.49 5.22
C LEU A 99 -7.82 12.12 5.82
N ASP A 100 -8.92 12.42 5.13
CA ASP A 100 -10.27 12.06 5.58
C ASP A 100 -10.55 10.55 5.41
N ASP A 101 -9.66 9.81 4.74
CA ASP A 101 -9.64 8.34 4.77
C ASP A 101 -9.26 7.78 6.16
N TYR A 102 -8.83 8.65 7.08
CA TYR A 102 -8.44 8.29 8.44
C TYR A 102 -9.36 8.94 9.48
N ARG A 103 -9.69 8.16 10.50
CA ARG A 103 -10.32 8.65 11.72
C ARG A 103 -9.24 9.08 12.71
N PHE A 104 -9.31 10.32 13.14
CA PHE A 104 -8.46 10.90 14.19
C PHE A 104 -9.30 11.06 15.45
N THR A 105 -8.97 10.33 16.52
CA THR A 105 -9.65 10.43 17.82
C THR A 105 -8.66 10.70 18.93
N GLY A 106 -9.12 11.31 20.02
CA GLY A 106 -8.32 11.79 21.14
C GLY A 106 -8.96 11.43 22.46
#